data_AF-X1B9Y9-F1
#
_entry.id   AF-X1B9Y9-F1
#
_cell.length_a   1.000
_cell.length_b   1.000
_cell.length_c   1.000
_cell.angle_alpha   90.00
_cell.angle_beta   90.00
_cell.angle_gamma   90.00
#
_symmetry.space_group_name_H-M   'P 1'
#
loop_
_entity.id
_entity.type
_entity.pdbx_description
1 polymer ?
#
loop_
_entity_poly.entity_id
_entity_poly.type
_entity_poly.pdbx_seq_one_letter_code
_entity_poly.pdbx_strand_id
1 'polypeptide(L)'
;KKDEESAILELEHFGTVKDPESSECYPCRILKIIKVEENQIVITIKGNFQKIPGEEEVLKRILEQLYLGVDLPFFFNGDPNKFEWESNQVLFLGEKKSPLLKPFEYTGHHFKAYDESYNLNFEYSLSSQIKANTDSIKICKFPIVAYAFTDEGYKKIYQGMNLLTQFKLKKNFEYEIIININ
;
A
#
# COMPACT_ATOMS: atom_id res chain seq x y z
N LYS A 1 -26.71 -15.70 -17.04
CA LYS A 1 -26.36 -15.23 -15.68
C LYS A 1 -26.09 -13.75 -15.81
N LYS A 2 -26.79 -12.92 -15.04
CA LYS A 2 -26.56 -11.46 -14.98
C LYS A 2 -25.11 -11.24 -14.55
N ASP A 3 -24.43 -10.30 -15.21
CA ASP A 3 -23.16 -9.76 -14.77
C ASP A 3 -23.28 -9.40 -13.28
N GLU A 4 -22.56 -10.14 -12.43
CA GLU A 4 -22.37 -9.78 -11.03
C GLU A 4 -21.82 -8.34 -11.02
N GLU A 5 -22.46 -7.46 -10.24
CA GLU A 5 -22.32 -6.00 -10.33
C GLU A 5 -20.91 -5.56 -9.96
N SER A 6 -20.00 -5.60 -10.94
CA SER A 6 -18.63 -5.11 -10.81
C SER A 6 -18.59 -3.62 -11.13
N ALA A 7 -18.15 -2.81 -10.16
CA ALA A 7 -17.90 -1.40 -10.37
C ALA A 7 -16.44 -1.21 -10.80
N ILE A 8 -16.22 -0.49 -11.90
CA ILE A 8 -14.88 -0.14 -12.39
C ILE A 8 -14.72 1.36 -12.33
N LEU A 9 -13.67 1.82 -11.64
CA LEU A 9 -13.25 3.22 -11.59
C LEU A 9 -11.87 3.35 -12.23
N GLU A 10 -11.78 4.16 -13.27
CA GLU A 10 -10.52 4.48 -13.94
C GLU A 10 -10.12 5.93 -13.64
N LEU A 11 -8.91 6.13 -13.14
CA LEU A 11 -8.36 7.42 -12.75
C LEU A 11 -6.99 7.58 -13.41
N GLU A 12 -6.83 8.67 -14.15
CA GLU A 12 -5.60 8.98 -14.85
C GLU A 12 -5.00 10.30 -14.34
N HIS A 13 -3.68 10.31 -14.17
CA HIS A 13 -2.93 11.48 -13.78
C HIS A 13 -1.67 11.65 -14.63
N PHE A 14 -1.45 12.88 -15.10
CA PHE A 14 -0.22 13.30 -15.76
C PHE A 14 0.49 14.29 -14.84
N GLY A 15 1.72 13.96 -14.47
CA GLY A 15 2.53 14.78 -13.60
C GLY A 15 4.01 14.67 -13.94
N THR A 16 4.85 15.06 -12.99
CA THR A 16 6.30 15.02 -13.13
C THR A 16 6.95 14.46 -11.88
N VAL A 17 8.05 13.74 -12.04
CA VAL A 17 8.92 13.31 -10.93
C VAL A 17 10.18 14.15 -10.97
N LYS A 18 10.53 14.77 -9.84
CA LYS A 18 11.73 15.59 -9.72
C LYS A 18 12.96 14.71 -9.43
N ASP A 19 14.08 15.01 -10.08
CA ASP A 19 15.38 14.43 -9.76
C ASP A 19 15.80 14.85 -8.33
N PRO A 20 16.15 13.92 -7.44
CA PRO A 20 16.58 14.26 -6.08
C PRO A 20 17.86 15.12 -6.05
N GLU A 21 18.72 15.01 -7.06
CA GLU A 21 20.04 15.67 -7.09
C GLU A 21 20.04 16.94 -7.95
N SER A 22 18.93 17.27 -8.61
CA SER A 22 18.85 18.43 -9.49
C SER A 22 17.48 19.14 -9.43
N SER A 23 17.29 20.13 -10.30
CA SER A 23 15.99 20.81 -10.48
C SER A 23 15.18 20.25 -11.65
N GLU A 24 15.69 19.20 -12.30
CA GLU A 24 15.07 18.58 -13.46
C GLU A 24 13.83 17.78 -13.05
N CYS A 25 12.82 17.81 -13.93
CA CYS A 25 11.53 17.16 -13.72
C CYS A 25 11.23 16.28 -14.92
N TYR A 26 10.95 15.00 -14.69
CA TYR A 26 10.66 14.04 -15.74
C TYR A 26 9.17 13.71 -15.80
N PRO A 27 8.48 13.91 -16.95
CA PRO A 27 7.06 13.64 -17.07
C PRO A 27 6.72 12.15 -16.87
N CYS A 28 5.68 11.90 -16.09
CA CYS A 28 5.18 10.57 -15.78
C CYS A 28 3.65 10.55 -15.88
N ARG A 29 3.13 9.47 -16.47
CA ARG A 29 1.70 9.17 -16.55
C ARG A 29 1.40 7.98 -15.63
N ILE A 30 0.36 8.10 -14.83
CA ILE A 30 -0.15 7.03 -13.98
C ILE A 30 -1.63 6.80 -14.27
N LEU A 31 -2.00 5.56 -14.50
CA LEU A 31 -3.36 5.07 -14.62
C LEU A 31 -3.64 4.13 -13.45
N LYS A 32 -4.69 4.43 -12.68
CA LYS A 32 -5.21 3.62 -11.60
C LYS A 32 -6.57 3.08 -12.01
N ILE A 33 -6.74 1.77 -11.95
CA ILE A 33 -7.99 1.06 -12.22
C ILE A 33 -8.39 0.37 -10.93
N ILE A 34 -9.58 0.66 -10.40
CA ILE A 34 -10.15 -0.04 -9.25
C ILE A 34 -11.33 -0.86 -9.75
N LYS A 35 -11.30 -2.16 -9.50
CA LYS A 35 -12.42 -3.06 -9.74
C LYS A 35 -12.91 -3.56 -8.40
N VAL A 36 -14.21 -3.40 -8.16
CA VAL A 36 -14.87 -3.90 -6.94
C VAL A 36 -15.72 -5.10 -7.34
N GLU A 37 -15.46 -6.22 -6.71
CA GLU A 37 -16.21 -7.48 -6.78
C GLU A 37 -16.82 -7.77 -5.40
N GLU A 38 -17.69 -8.78 -5.30
CA GLU A 38 -18.49 -9.05 -4.08
C GLU A 38 -17.64 -9.14 -2.80
N ASN A 39 -16.48 -9.82 -2.85
CA ASN A 39 -15.60 -10.03 -1.69
C ASN A 39 -14.16 -9.53 -1.94
N GLN A 40 -13.95 -8.72 -2.96
CA GLN A 40 -12.60 -8.33 -3.37
C GLN A 40 -12.56 -6.94 -4.01
N ILE A 41 -11.49 -6.21 -3.72
CA ILE A 41 -11.13 -5.00 -4.45
C ILE A 41 -9.79 -5.25 -5.14
N VAL A 42 -9.77 -5.13 -6.47
CA VAL A 42 -8.56 -5.23 -7.28
C VAL A 42 -8.17 -3.82 -7.74
N ILE A 43 -6.99 -3.36 -7.33
CA ILE A 43 -6.42 -2.07 -7.74
C ILE A 43 -5.24 -2.36 -8.66
N THR A 44 -5.36 -1.99 -9.93
CA THR A 44 -4.27 -2.03 -10.90
C THR A 44 -3.68 -0.63 -11.06
N ILE A 45 -2.37 -0.49 -10.88
CA ILE A 45 -1.64 0.77 -11.11
C ILE A 45 -0.66 0.56 -12.24
N LYS A 46 -0.86 1.29 -13.34
CA LYS A 46 -0.01 1.27 -14.53
C LYS A 46 0.60 2.64 -14.72
N GLY A 47 1.76 2.71 -15.36
CA GLY A 47 2.31 4.00 -15.73
C GLY A 47 3.57 3.92 -16.54
N ASN A 48 3.96 5.08 -17.05
CA ASN A 48 5.16 5.22 -17.85
C ASN A 48 5.77 6.62 -17.73
N PHE A 49 7.10 6.66 -17.76
CA PHE A 49 7.86 7.89 -17.96
C PHE A 49 7.90 8.23 -19.45
N GLN A 50 7.66 9.49 -19.81
CA GLN A 50 7.67 9.91 -21.22
C GLN A 50 9.10 9.93 -21.76
N LYS A 51 9.33 9.49 -23.01
CA LYS A 51 10.69 9.52 -23.57
C LYS A 51 11.08 10.95 -23.95
N ILE A 52 12.09 11.50 -23.30
CA ILE A 52 12.72 12.78 -23.69
C ILE A 52 14.12 12.48 -24.27
N PRO A 53 14.36 12.74 -25.56
CA PRO A 53 15.67 12.51 -26.18
C PRO A 53 16.77 13.35 -25.52
N GLY A 54 17.87 12.71 -25.13
CA GLY A 54 19.02 13.39 -24.51
C GLY A 54 18.95 13.48 -22.99
N GLU A 55 17.85 13.05 -22.37
CA GLU A 55 17.65 13.04 -20.91
C GLU A 55 17.58 11.63 -20.33
N GLU A 56 18.08 10.62 -21.06
CA GLU A 56 18.06 9.23 -20.61
C GLU A 56 18.81 8.99 -19.29
N GLU A 57 19.93 9.69 -19.06
CA GLU A 57 20.70 9.58 -17.82
C GLU A 57 19.97 10.22 -16.62
N VAL A 58 19.19 11.28 -16.85
CA VAL A 58 18.36 11.91 -15.81
C VAL A 58 17.29 10.94 -15.33
N LEU A 59 16.57 10.32 -16.27
CA LEU A 59 15.57 9.30 -15.95
C LEU A 59 16.19 8.11 -15.20
N LYS A 60 17.39 7.69 -15.58
CA LYS A 60 18.09 6.59 -14.91
C LYS A 60 18.38 6.92 -13.45
N ARG A 61 18.93 8.11 -13.16
CA ARG A 61 19.17 8.57 -11.77
C ARG A 61 17.89 8.61 -10.95
N ILE A 62 16.81 9.15 -11.52
CA ILE A 62 15.49 9.16 -10.88
C ILE A 62 15.07 7.73 -10.52
N LEU A 63 15.11 6.81 -11.49
CA LEU A 63 14.64 5.43 -11.29
C LEU A 63 15.51 4.62 -10.30
N GLU A 64 16.78 4.96 -10.10
CA GLU A 64 17.67 4.27 -9.13
C GLU A 64 17.20 4.42 -7.68
N GLN A 65 16.57 5.55 -7.33
CA GLN A 65 16.13 5.83 -5.96
C GLN A 65 14.60 5.86 -5.80
N LEU A 66 13.85 5.91 -6.90
CA LEU A 66 12.40 6.06 -6.84
C LEU A 66 11.66 4.76 -6.49
N TYR A 67 10.67 4.89 -5.61
CA TYR A 67 9.66 3.89 -5.30
C TYR A 67 8.27 4.52 -5.46
N LEU A 68 7.31 3.73 -5.93
CA LEU A 68 5.88 4.08 -5.88
C LEU A 68 5.33 3.61 -4.54
N GLY A 69 4.91 4.55 -3.70
CA GLY A 69 4.17 4.28 -2.48
C GLY A 69 2.67 4.23 -2.74
N VAL A 70 1.99 3.21 -2.20
CA VAL A 70 0.53 3.15 -2.15
C VAL A 70 0.11 3.03 -0.70
N ASP A 71 -0.53 4.09 -0.20
CA ASP A 71 -1.12 4.14 1.13
C ASP A 71 -2.51 3.50 1.13
N LEU A 72 -2.70 2.53 2.02
CA LEU A 72 -3.93 1.81 2.25
C LEU A 72 -4.34 1.99 3.72
N PRO A 73 -5.01 3.09 4.07
CA PRO A 73 -5.55 3.28 5.40
C PRO A 73 -6.78 2.39 5.59
N PHE A 74 -6.90 1.76 6.76
CA PHE A 74 -8.06 0.95 7.14
C PHE A 74 -8.42 1.15 8.61
N PHE A 75 -9.72 1.05 8.89
CA PHE A 75 -10.29 1.38 10.19
C PHE A 75 -10.30 0.17 11.12
N PHE A 76 -9.40 0.20 12.11
CA PHE A 76 -9.41 -0.67 13.29
C PHE A 76 -9.54 0.23 14.51
N ASN A 77 -10.75 0.30 15.08
CA ASN A 77 -11.11 1.22 16.15
C ASN A 77 -11.67 0.52 17.40
N GLY A 78 -11.46 -0.79 17.53
CA GLY A 78 -11.75 -1.55 18.75
C GLY A 78 -10.76 -1.28 19.87
N ASP A 79 -10.70 -2.17 20.87
CA ASP A 79 -9.67 -2.18 21.89
C ASP A 79 -8.30 -2.49 21.28
N PRO A 80 -7.34 -1.56 21.27
CA PRO A 80 -6.05 -1.77 20.63
C PRO A 80 -5.19 -2.87 21.25
N ASN A 81 -5.51 -3.32 22.48
CA ASN A 81 -4.85 -4.47 23.10
C ASN A 81 -5.28 -5.80 22.49
N LYS A 82 -6.37 -5.80 21.71
CA LYS A 82 -6.93 -6.96 21.04
C LYS A 82 -6.70 -6.95 19.52
N PHE A 83 -5.78 -6.12 19.06
CA PHE A 83 -5.42 -6.03 17.66
C PHE A 83 -4.23 -6.93 17.34
N GLU A 84 -4.40 -7.74 16.31
CA GLU A 84 -3.41 -8.72 15.87
C GLU A 84 -3.08 -8.53 14.39
N TRP A 85 -1.89 -8.96 13.99
CA TRP A 85 -1.52 -9.03 12.59
C TRP A 85 -0.57 -10.19 12.33
N GLU A 86 -0.60 -10.67 11.09
CA GLU A 86 0.28 -11.71 10.59
C GLU A 86 0.69 -11.48 9.13
N SER A 87 1.76 -12.16 8.72
CA SER A 87 2.22 -12.17 7.35
C SER A 87 2.92 -13.50 7.05
N ASN A 88 2.56 -14.17 5.96
CA ASN A 88 3.16 -15.45 5.58
C ASN A 88 4.67 -15.38 5.31
N GLN A 89 5.21 -14.17 5.05
CA GLN A 89 6.64 -13.93 4.82
C GLN A 89 7.39 -13.55 6.10
N VAL A 90 6.66 -13.22 7.17
CA VAL A 90 7.22 -13.02 8.50
C VAL A 90 6.97 -14.31 9.27
N LEU A 91 7.91 -15.26 9.19
CA LEU A 91 7.92 -16.46 10.03
C LEU A 91 7.75 -16.01 11.48
N PHE A 92 6.59 -16.25 12.09
CA PHE A 92 6.41 -15.94 13.49
C PHE A 92 7.32 -16.87 14.29
N LEU A 93 8.38 -16.27 14.83
CA LEU A 93 9.07 -16.70 16.04
C LEU A 93 8.01 -17.06 17.11
N GLY A 94 7.72 -18.36 17.21
CA GLY A 94 7.03 -19.01 18.33
C GLY A 94 5.82 -18.28 18.92
N GLU A 95 4.61 -18.68 18.52
CA GLU A 95 3.34 -18.59 19.27
C GLU A 95 2.89 -17.21 19.82
N LYS A 96 3.65 -16.12 19.66
CA LYS A 96 3.26 -14.78 20.12
C LYS A 96 2.78 -13.92 18.97
N LYS A 97 1.46 -13.73 18.95
CA LYS A 97 0.73 -12.64 18.30
C LYS A 97 1.53 -11.33 18.39
N SER A 98 1.85 -10.73 17.25
CA SER A 98 2.60 -9.48 17.21
C SER A 98 1.65 -8.30 17.45
N PRO A 99 2.00 -7.33 18.32
CA PRO A 99 1.13 -6.17 18.54
C PRO A 99 1.01 -5.34 17.25
N LEU A 100 -0.23 -5.08 16.81
CA LEU A 100 -0.52 -4.34 15.57
C LEU A 100 0.01 -2.90 15.61
N LEU A 101 -0.07 -2.25 16.78
CA LEU A 101 0.20 -0.82 16.95
C LEU A 101 1.67 -0.38 16.79
N LYS A 102 2.64 -1.31 16.81
CA LYS A 102 4.04 -0.95 16.62
C LYS A 102 4.34 -0.78 15.12
N PRO A 103 4.97 0.33 14.69
CA PRO A 103 5.48 0.42 13.33
C PRO A 103 6.38 -0.77 12.99
N PHE A 104 6.23 -1.32 11.81
CA PHE A 104 7.02 -2.46 11.35
C PHE A 104 7.19 -2.43 9.83
N GLU A 105 8.39 -2.69 9.35
CA GLU A 105 8.72 -2.79 7.94
C GLU A 105 9.20 -4.22 7.64
N TYR A 106 8.72 -4.78 6.54
CA TYR A 106 9.19 -6.06 6.02
C TYR A 106 9.06 -6.12 4.50
N THR A 107 9.76 -7.05 3.89
CA THR A 107 9.62 -7.36 2.48
C THR A 107 8.64 -8.51 2.32
N GLY A 108 7.61 -8.33 1.50
CA GLY A 108 6.59 -9.35 1.32
C GLY A 108 5.41 -8.89 0.48
N HIS A 109 4.44 -9.78 0.36
CA HIS A 109 3.28 -9.59 -0.51
C HIS A 109 1.98 -9.99 0.17
N HIS A 110 1.99 -10.22 1.48
CA HIS A 110 0.81 -10.56 2.24
C HIS A 110 0.83 -9.84 3.59
N PHE A 111 -0.36 -9.46 4.03
CA PHE A 111 -0.62 -8.94 5.35
C PHE A 111 -2.05 -9.29 5.71
N LYS A 112 -2.22 -9.64 6.98
CA LYS A 112 -3.53 -9.86 7.57
C LYS A 112 -3.57 -9.23 8.94
N ALA A 113 -4.70 -8.62 9.28
CA ALA A 113 -4.96 -8.05 10.59
C ALA A 113 -6.34 -8.48 11.09
N TYR A 114 -6.46 -8.57 12.41
CA TYR A 114 -7.68 -8.95 13.11
C TYR A 114 -7.96 -8.00 14.28
N ASP A 115 -9.20 -7.51 14.36
CA ASP A 115 -9.73 -6.77 15.51
C ASP A 115 -10.77 -7.63 16.22
N GLU A 116 -10.39 -8.20 17.36
CA GLU A 116 -11.26 -9.06 18.17
C GLU A 116 -12.49 -8.32 18.71
N SER A 117 -12.40 -7.00 18.92
CA SER A 117 -13.47 -6.21 19.55
C SER A 117 -14.74 -6.18 18.73
N TYR A 118 -14.58 -6.20 17.41
CA TYR A 118 -15.66 -6.18 16.43
C TYR A 118 -15.70 -7.44 15.56
N ASN A 119 -14.80 -8.40 15.79
CA ASN A 119 -14.60 -9.58 14.95
C ASN A 119 -14.38 -9.21 13.47
N LEU A 120 -13.52 -8.21 13.22
CA LEU A 120 -13.22 -7.72 11.87
C LEU A 120 -11.91 -8.32 11.37
N ASN A 121 -11.93 -8.80 10.13
CA ASN A 121 -10.75 -9.29 9.44
C ASN A 121 -10.39 -8.35 8.30
N PHE A 122 -9.10 -8.10 8.13
CA PHE A 122 -8.57 -7.40 6.97
C PHE A 122 -7.42 -8.22 6.41
N GLU A 123 -7.53 -8.65 5.16
CA GLU A 123 -6.50 -9.43 4.49
C GLU A 123 -6.24 -8.84 3.11
N TYR A 124 -4.98 -8.63 2.77
CA TYR A 124 -4.64 -8.29 1.40
C TYR A 124 -3.41 -9.06 0.93
N SER A 125 -3.38 -9.22 -0.38
CA SER A 125 -2.30 -9.84 -1.13
C SER A 125 -1.84 -8.90 -2.23
N LEU A 126 -0.54 -8.88 -2.49
CA LEU A 126 0.06 -8.09 -3.54
C LEU A 126 0.53 -9.03 -4.63
N SER A 127 0.17 -8.71 -5.87
CA SER A 127 0.66 -9.39 -7.05
C SER A 127 1.40 -8.38 -7.92
N SER A 128 2.48 -8.81 -8.56
CA SER A 128 3.15 -8.02 -9.60
C SER A 128 3.24 -8.89 -10.84
N GLN A 129 2.71 -8.41 -11.96
CA GLN A 129 2.77 -9.15 -13.23
C GLN A 129 4.21 -9.28 -13.74
N ILE A 130 5.14 -8.44 -13.26
CA ILE A 130 6.56 -8.75 -13.35
C ILE A 130 6.86 -9.80 -12.27
N LYS A 131 6.53 -11.07 -12.58
CA LYS A 131 6.70 -12.28 -11.75
C LYS A 131 8.08 -12.44 -11.07
N ALA A 132 9.05 -11.61 -11.42
CA ALA A 132 10.40 -11.64 -10.91
C ALA A 132 10.64 -10.83 -9.61
N ASN A 133 9.65 -10.17 -9.01
CA ASN A 133 9.97 -9.25 -7.89
C ASN A 133 8.90 -9.03 -6.80
N THR A 134 8.00 -9.98 -6.55
CA THR A 134 7.15 -9.94 -5.33
C THR A 134 7.99 -9.92 -4.05
N ASP A 135 9.22 -10.45 -4.11
CA ASP A 135 10.22 -10.43 -3.04
C ASP A 135 11.00 -9.10 -2.93
N SER A 136 10.54 -8.05 -3.63
CA SER A 136 11.11 -6.70 -3.56
C SER A 136 10.13 -5.64 -3.08
N ILE A 137 8.87 -6.04 -2.80
CA ILE A 137 7.86 -5.11 -2.31
C ILE A 137 8.10 -4.89 -0.82
N LYS A 138 8.33 -3.64 -0.43
CA LYS A 138 8.40 -3.29 1.00
C LYS A 138 7.01 -2.94 1.49
N ILE A 139 6.64 -3.47 2.64
CA ILE A 139 5.40 -3.18 3.35
C ILE A 139 5.79 -2.52 4.67
N CYS A 140 5.34 -1.29 4.87
CA CYS A 140 5.44 -0.59 6.14
C CYS A 140 4.04 -0.47 6.74
N LYS A 141 3.86 -0.93 7.98
CA LYS A 141 2.63 -0.69 8.74
C LYS A 141 2.88 0.30 9.86
N PHE A 142 1.91 1.17 10.14
CA PHE A 142 1.96 2.08 11.28
C PHE A 142 0.56 2.52 11.71
N PRO A 143 0.35 2.84 13.00
CA PRO A 143 -0.96 3.27 13.50
C PRO A 143 -1.30 4.69 13.07
N ILE A 144 -2.58 4.95 12.79
CA ILE A 144 -3.13 6.29 12.63
C ILE A 144 -3.58 6.76 14.00
N VAL A 145 -2.98 7.86 14.46
CA VAL A 145 -3.17 8.39 15.82
C VAL A 145 -3.65 9.83 15.76
N ALA A 146 -4.74 10.12 16.44
CA ALA A 146 -5.22 11.47 16.69
C ALA A 146 -4.96 11.87 18.16
N TYR A 147 -4.76 13.17 18.39
CA TYR A 147 -4.69 13.75 19.73
C TYR A 147 -5.92 14.62 19.94
N ALA A 148 -6.69 14.34 20.98
CA ALA A 148 -7.87 15.11 21.35
C ALA A 148 -7.73 15.65 22.77
N PHE A 149 -8.19 16.87 22.97
CA PHE A 149 -8.29 17.46 24.30
C PHE A 149 -9.64 17.09 24.92
N THR A 150 -9.62 16.49 26.11
CA THR A 150 -10.82 16.12 26.88
C THR A 150 -10.79 16.77 28.26
N ASP A 151 -11.84 16.57 29.05
CA ASP A 151 -11.92 17.06 30.44
C ASP A 151 -10.82 16.46 31.34
N GLU A 152 -10.19 15.37 30.91
CA GLU A 152 -9.06 14.72 31.57
C GLU A 152 -7.69 15.08 30.94
N GLY A 153 -7.66 16.07 30.05
CA GLY A 153 -6.47 16.52 29.33
C GLY A 153 -6.29 15.88 27.95
N TYR A 154 -5.06 15.91 27.42
CA TYR A 154 -4.77 15.33 26.11
C TYR A 154 -4.83 13.80 26.14
N LYS A 155 -5.64 13.23 25.26
CA LYS A 155 -5.78 11.79 25.06
C LYS A 155 -5.32 11.40 23.65
N LYS A 156 -4.64 10.25 23.58
CA LYS A 156 -4.27 9.59 22.33
C LYS A 156 -5.42 8.70 21.88
N ILE A 157 -5.92 8.91 20.66
CA ILE A 157 -7.00 8.12 20.07
C ILE A 157 -6.45 7.35 18.87
N TYR A 158 -6.59 6.04 18.88
CA TYR A 158 -6.26 5.19 17.74
C TYR A 158 -7.41 5.21 16.75
N GLN A 159 -7.14 5.64 15.52
CA GLN A 159 -8.14 5.81 14.45
C GLN A 159 -8.11 4.67 13.42
N GLY A 160 -7.06 3.85 13.46
CA GLY A 160 -6.87 2.73 12.55
C GLY A 160 -5.40 2.47 12.29
N MET A 161 -5.15 1.85 11.15
CA MET A 161 -3.82 1.48 10.68
C MET A 161 -3.63 1.97 9.26
N ASN A 162 -2.40 2.29 8.91
CA ASN A 162 -2.01 2.50 7.53
C ASN A 162 -1.00 1.44 7.11
N LEU A 163 -1.15 0.98 5.88
CA LEU A 163 -0.20 0.14 5.19
C LEU A 163 0.34 0.91 4.00
N LEU A 164 1.64 1.11 3.98
CA LEU A 164 2.36 1.68 2.86
C LEU A 164 3.07 0.55 2.13
N THR A 165 2.59 0.24 0.93
CA THR A 165 3.26 -0.69 0.03
C THR A 165 4.16 0.08 -0.93
N GLN A 166 5.41 -0.35 -1.08
CA GLN A 166 6.41 0.35 -1.88
C GLN A 166 6.92 -0.54 -3.00
N PHE A 167 6.74 -0.09 -4.24
CA PHE A 167 7.15 -0.79 -5.44
C PHE A 167 8.32 -0.08 -6.08
N LYS A 168 9.39 -0.81 -6.39
CA LYS A 168 10.51 -0.24 -7.15
C LYS A 168 10.02 0.11 -8.56
N LEU A 169 10.06 1.40 -8.91
CA LEU A 169 9.57 1.88 -10.19
C LEU A 169 10.52 1.54 -11.34
N LYS A 170 9.92 1.22 -12.49
CA LYS A 170 10.61 1.05 -13.78
C LYS A 170 10.09 2.12 -14.74
N LYS A 171 10.78 2.28 -15.89
CA LYS A 171 10.33 3.21 -16.95
C LYS A 171 8.88 2.97 -17.37
N ASN A 172 8.49 1.70 -17.51
CA ASN A 172 7.11 1.25 -17.68
C ASN A 172 6.82 0.30 -16.51
N PHE A 173 5.66 0.45 -15.89
CA PHE A 173 5.31 -0.34 -14.71
C PHE A 173 3.83 -0.69 -14.68
N GLU A 174 3.53 -1.82 -14.06
CA GLU A 174 2.20 -2.33 -13.79
C GLU A 174 2.24 -3.15 -12.50
N TYR A 175 1.41 -2.77 -11.53
CA TYR A 175 1.28 -3.43 -10.23
C TYR A 175 -0.18 -3.72 -9.94
N GLU A 176 -0.44 -4.78 -9.19
CA GLU A 176 -1.79 -5.20 -8.82
C GLU A 176 -1.86 -5.43 -7.30
N ILE A 177 -2.89 -4.84 -6.69
CA ILE A 177 -3.15 -4.94 -5.26
C ILE A 177 -4.51 -5.60 -5.14
N ILE A 178 -4.55 -6.72 -4.44
CA ILE A 178 -5.75 -7.53 -4.25
C ILE A 178 -6.12 -7.47 -2.78
N ILE A 179 -7.20 -6.78 -2.46
CA ILE A 179 -7.72 -6.66 -1.10
C ILE A 179 -8.90 -7.61 -0.98
N ASN A 180 -8.82 -8.58 -0.06
CA ASN A 180 -9.92 -9.50 0.22
C ASN A 180 -10.75 -8.94 1.38
N ILE A 181 -12.06 -8.90 1.20
CA ILE A 181 -13.03 -8.46 2.19
C ILE A 181 -13.74 -9.72 2.67
N ASN A 182 -13.42 -10.16 3.89
CA ASN A 182 -14.02 -11.33 4.54
C ASN A 182 -14.80 -10.92 5.79
#